data_AF-A0A7C5QEY6-F1
#
_entry.id   AF-A0A7C5QEY6-F1
#
_cell.length_a   1.000
_cell.length_b   1.000
_cell.length_c   1.000
_cell.angle_alpha   90.00
_cell.angle_beta   90.00
_cell.angle_gamma   90.00
#
_symmetry.space_group_name_H-M   'P 1'
#
loop_
_entity.id
_entity.type
_entity.pdbx_description
1 polymer ?
#
loop_
_entity_poly.entity_id
_entity_poly.type
_entity_poly.pdbx_seq_one_letter_code
_entity_poly.pdbx_strand_id
1 'polypeptide(L)'
;MRDTINEGMKLDESDLPDEYDMASSEYLQYFKLRLRGRERYFLEKIDAALQRIEEGTFGLCEVCGEEIGMARLMARPETTLCIRCKETQERQERQFTE
;
A
#
# COMPACT_ATOMS: atom_id res chain seq x y z
N MET A 1 -15.28 6.80 -8.02
CA MET A 1 -14.19 5.78 -7.96
C MET A 1 -14.23 4.84 -9.17
N ARG A 2 -15.42 4.42 -9.65
CA ARG A 2 -15.55 3.85 -11.01
C ARG A 2 -15.07 4.82 -12.10
N ASP A 3 -15.25 6.12 -11.85
CA ASP A 3 -14.99 7.17 -12.86
C ASP A 3 -13.50 7.41 -13.11
N THR A 4 -12.64 7.37 -12.08
CA THR A 4 -11.18 7.46 -12.24
C THR A 4 -10.56 6.22 -12.89
N ILE A 5 -11.19 5.06 -12.77
CA ILE A 5 -10.79 3.84 -13.50
C ILE A 5 -11.16 3.97 -14.99
N ASN A 6 -12.27 4.65 -15.30
CA ASN A 6 -12.82 4.78 -16.66
C ASN A 6 -12.17 5.91 -17.47
N GLU A 7 -11.80 7.02 -16.83
CA GLU A 7 -11.26 8.21 -17.52
C GLU A 7 -9.77 8.08 -17.89
N GLY A 8 -9.02 7.19 -17.22
CA GLY A 8 -7.58 7.04 -17.44
C GLY A 8 -7.14 6.10 -18.56
N MET A 9 -8.06 5.60 -19.40
CA MET A 9 -7.77 4.58 -20.44
C MET A 9 -8.18 5.01 -21.86
N LYS A 10 -8.31 6.31 -22.15
CA LYS A 10 -8.36 6.78 -23.55
C LYS A 10 -6.93 6.97 -24.05
N LEU A 11 -6.48 6.08 -24.93
CA LEU A 11 -5.23 6.23 -25.67
C LEU A 11 -5.57 6.89 -27.01
N ASP A 12 -4.91 7.99 -27.35
CA ASP A 12 -4.97 8.54 -28.71
C ASP A 12 -4.22 7.59 -29.67
N GLU A 13 -4.67 7.49 -30.92
CA GLU A 13 -4.09 6.56 -31.91
C GLU A 13 -2.61 6.87 -32.24
N SER A 14 -2.15 8.09 -31.94
CA SER A 14 -0.74 8.49 -32.03
C SER A 14 0.13 8.08 -30.84
N ASP A 15 -0.47 7.61 -29.73
CA ASP A 15 0.23 7.13 -28.53
C ASP A 15 0.48 5.61 -28.57
N LEU A 16 0.13 4.95 -29.67
CA LEU A 16 0.40 3.52 -29.88
C LEU A 16 1.91 3.30 -30.05
N PRO A 17 2.52 2.35 -29.29
CA PRO A 17 3.94 2.07 -29.41
C PRO A 17 4.29 1.58 -30.81
N ASP A 18 5.35 2.14 -31.41
CA ASP A 18 5.96 1.57 -32.60
C ASP A 18 6.84 0.34 -32.25
N GLU A 19 7.41 -0.31 -33.27
CA GLU A 19 8.22 -1.52 -33.08
C GLU A 19 9.45 -1.31 -32.17
N TYR A 20 9.99 -0.09 -32.13
CA TYR A 20 11.15 0.24 -31.28
C TYR A 20 10.72 0.59 -29.85
N ASP A 21 9.52 1.14 -29.68
CA ASP A 21 8.96 1.53 -28.39
C ASP A 21 8.27 0.38 -27.63
N MET A 22 7.99 -0.76 -28.30
CA MET A 22 7.30 -1.91 -27.67
C MET A 22 7.93 -2.34 -26.35
N ALA A 23 9.26 -2.53 -26.33
CA ALA A 23 9.96 -3.00 -25.13
C ALA A 23 9.82 -2.02 -23.95
N SER A 24 9.93 -0.72 -24.22
CA SER A 24 9.78 0.33 -23.21
C SER A 24 8.34 0.47 -22.74
N SER A 25 7.37 0.41 -23.66
CA SER A 25 5.94 0.51 -23.33
C SER A 25 5.47 -0.65 -22.46
N GLU A 26 5.83 -1.89 -22.80
CA GLU A 26 5.52 -3.08 -22.01
C GLU A 26 6.08 -2.99 -20.59
N TYR A 27 7.33 -2.54 -20.46
CA TYR A 27 7.95 -2.32 -19.15
C TYR A 27 7.18 -1.27 -18.33
N LEU A 28 6.82 -0.15 -18.95
CA LEU A 28 6.05 0.92 -18.29
C LEU A 28 4.65 0.42 -17.88
N GLN A 29 3.99 -0.37 -18.72
CA GLN A 29 2.69 -0.95 -18.41
C GLN A 29 2.79 -1.93 -17.23
N TYR A 30 3.78 -2.82 -17.24
CA TYR A 30 4.04 -3.73 -16.12
C TYR A 30 4.32 -2.95 -14.81
N PHE A 31 5.15 -1.92 -14.89
CA PHE A 31 5.45 -1.07 -13.73
C PHE A 31 4.20 -0.36 -13.19
N LYS A 32 3.37 0.22 -14.07
CA LYS A 32 2.10 0.85 -13.70
C LYS A 32 1.16 -0.13 -13.00
N LEU A 33 1.05 -1.36 -13.49
CA LEU A 33 0.24 -2.40 -12.86
C LEU A 33 0.72 -2.73 -11.45
N ARG A 34 2.04 -2.84 -11.25
CA ARG A 34 2.64 -3.09 -9.93
C ARG A 34 2.38 -1.93 -8.96
N LEU A 35 2.47 -0.68 -9.43
CA LEU A 35 2.18 0.51 -8.62
C LEU A 35 0.70 0.54 -8.20
N ARG A 36 -0.23 0.33 -9.14
CA ARG A 36 -1.66 0.24 -8.85
C ARG A 36 -1.99 -0.86 -7.84
N GLY A 37 -1.30 -2.00 -7.92
CA GLY A 37 -1.42 -3.07 -6.93
C GLY A 37 -1.03 -2.62 -5.52
N ARG A 38 0.05 -1.83 -5.38
CA ARG A 38 0.48 -1.27 -4.10
C ARG A 38 -0.48 -0.21 -3.57
N GLU A 39 -1.01 0.64 -4.45
CA GLU A 39 -2.01 1.65 -4.09
C GLU A 39 -3.28 1.00 -3.54
N ARG A 40 -3.80 -0.03 -4.22
CA ARG A 40 -4.97 -0.78 -3.75
C ARG A 40 -4.74 -1.41 -2.39
N TYR A 41 -3.59 -2.07 -2.19
CA TYR A 41 -3.23 -2.65 -0.90
C TYR A 41 -3.16 -1.60 0.21
N PHE A 42 -2.68 -0.39 -0.09
CA PHE A 42 -2.63 0.69 0.90
C PHE A 42 -4.01 1.24 1.24
N LEU A 43 -4.91 1.37 0.24
CA LEU A 43 -6.31 1.74 0.47
C LEU A 43 -7.01 0.75 1.40
N GLU A 44 -6.84 -0.56 1.17
CA GLU A 44 -7.40 -1.60 2.04
C GLU A 44 -6.93 -1.45 3.50
N LYS A 45 -5.68 -1.03 3.73
CA LYS A 45 -5.18 -0.76 5.09
C LYS A 45 -5.78 0.48 5.72
N ILE A 46 -6.05 1.52 4.94
CA ILE A 46 -6.73 2.72 5.43
C ILE A 46 -8.16 2.37 5.82
N ASP A 47 -8.88 1.61 4.98
CA ASP A 47 -10.23 1.15 5.27
C ASP A 47 -10.27 0.32 6.57
N ALA A 48 -9.31 -0.59 6.76
CA ALA A 48 -9.17 -1.34 8.00
C ALA A 48 -8.82 -0.45 9.23
N ALA A 49 -8.06 0.63 9.04
CA ALA A 49 -7.78 1.59 10.10
C ALA A 49 -9.03 2.39 10.49
N LEU A 50 -9.84 2.80 9.51
CA LEU A 50 -11.13 3.45 9.73
C LEU A 50 -12.10 2.53 10.50
N GLN A 51 -12.17 1.25 10.11
CA GLN A 51 -12.98 0.27 10.82
C GLN A 51 -12.56 0.13 12.30
N ARG A 52 -11.26 0.09 12.59
CA ARG A 52 -10.76 0.04 13.98
C ARG A 52 -11.12 1.30 14.78
N ILE A 53 -11.26 2.45 14.14
CA ILE A 53 -11.74 3.68 14.79
C ILE A 53 -13.21 3.52 15.19
N GLU A 54 -14.05 2.99 14.29
CA GLU A 54 -15.46 2.71 14.57
C GLU A 54 -15.64 1.68 15.69
N GLU A 55 -14.77 0.67 15.74
CA GLU A 55 -14.77 -0.37 16.77
C GLU A 55 -14.12 0.08 18.10
N GLY A 56 -13.48 1.26 18.13
CA GLY A 56 -12.80 1.80 19.31
C GLY A 56 -11.47 1.09 19.66
N THR A 57 -10.90 0.31 18.74
CA THR A 57 -9.63 -0.41 18.91
C THR A 57 -8.44 0.32 18.26
N PHE A 58 -8.69 1.44 17.58
CA PHE A 58 -7.64 2.22 16.93
C PHE A 58 -6.59 2.71 17.93
N GLY A 59 -5.33 2.60 17.53
CA GLY A 59 -4.19 2.98 18.36
C GLY A 59 -3.72 1.90 19.34
N LEU A 60 -4.30 0.69 19.31
CA LEU A 60 -3.78 -0.47 20.05
C LEU A 60 -2.96 -1.38 19.16
N CYS A 61 -1.87 -1.92 19.70
CA CYS A 61 -1.02 -2.89 19.02
C CYS A 61 -1.73 -4.25 18.97
N GLU A 62 -1.88 -4.83 17.78
CA GLU A 62 -2.54 -6.14 17.58
C GLU A 62 -1.78 -7.31 18.22
N VAL A 63 -0.48 -7.15 18.49
CA VAL A 63 0.37 -8.23 19.03
C VAL A 63 0.47 -8.20 20.55
N CYS A 64 0.76 -7.04 21.13
CA CYS A 64 0.96 -6.91 22.58
C CYS A 64 -0.20 -6.24 23.32
N GLY A 65 -1.16 -5.64 22.61
CA GLY A 65 -2.27 -4.89 23.21
C GLY A 65 -1.89 -3.51 23.78
N GLU A 66 -0.61 -3.13 23.76
CA GLU A 66 -0.16 -1.81 24.23
C GLU A 66 -0.55 -0.69 23.25
N GLU A 67 -0.66 0.54 23.78
CA GLU A 67 -0.91 1.73 22.97
C GLU A 67 0.25 2.01 21.98
N ILE A 68 -0.13 2.38 20.76
CA ILE A 68 0.77 2.82 19.71
C ILE A 68 1.03 4.32 19.93
N GLY A 69 2.30 4.69 20.09
CA GLY A 69 2.68 6.07 20.35
C GLY A 69 2.12 7.05 19.32
N MET A 70 1.57 8.17 19.78
CA MET A 70 0.89 9.17 18.95
C MET A 70 1.75 9.67 17.77
N ALA A 71 3.04 9.92 17.99
CA ALA A 71 3.95 10.34 16.92
C ALA A 71 4.04 9.32 15.77
N ARG A 72 3.89 8.02 16.08
CA ARG A 72 3.87 6.95 15.09
C ARG A 72 2.55 6.93 14.32
N LEU A 73 1.41 7.08 15.00
CA LEU A 73 0.09 7.16 14.34
C LEU A 73 -0.03 8.41 13.45
N MET A 74 0.54 9.54 13.86
CA MET A 74 0.60 10.75 13.04
C MET A 74 1.44 10.56 11.77
N ALA A 75 2.51 9.77 11.85
CA ALA A 75 3.35 9.47 10.70
C ALA A 75 2.77 8.37 9.80
N ARG A 76 2.13 7.35 10.40
CA ARG A 76 1.57 6.16 9.75
C ARG A 76 0.29 5.71 10.44
N PRO A 77 -0.86 6.32 10.12
CA PRO A 77 -2.14 6.02 10.78
C PRO A 77 -2.65 4.61 10.45
N GLU A 78 -2.20 4.02 9.35
CA GLU A 78 -2.57 2.66 8.93
C GLU A 78 -1.88 1.57 9.77
N THR A 79 -0.93 1.93 10.64
CA THR A 79 -0.14 0.95 11.40
C THR A 79 -1.00 0.17 12.41
N THR A 80 -0.71 -1.11 12.56
CA THR A 80 -1.37 -2.01 13.52
C THR A 80 -0.47 -2.44 14.67
N LEU A 81 0.82 -2.08 14.60
CA LEU A 81 1.85 -2.54 15.53
C LEU A 81 2.60 -1.37 16.17
N CYS A 82 2.90 -1.52 17.46
CA CYS A 82 3.86 -0.66 18.14
C CYS A 82 5.27 -0.88 17.57
N ILE A 83 6.18 0.05 17.87
CA ILE A 83 7.54 0.04 17.29
C ILE A 83 8.31 -1.23 17.66
N ARG A 84 8.20 -1.69 18.92
CA ARG A 84 8.89 -2.90 19.42
C ARG A 84 8.43 -4.17 18.71
N CYS A 85 7.11 -4.34 18.56
CA CYS A 85 6.54 -5.48 17.83
C CYS A 85 6.95 -5.42 16.36
N LYS A 86 6.95 -4.24 15.75
CA LYS A 86 7.35 -4.10 14.34
C LYS A 86 8.84 -4.40 14.12
N GLU A 87 9.72 -3.95 15.01
CA GLU A 87 11.16 -4.26 14.95
C GLU A 87 11.43 -5.76 15.10
N THR A 88 10.71 -6.42 16.01
CA THR A 88 10.81 -7.89 16.17
C THR A 88 10.37 -8.61 14.90
N GLN A 89 9.24 -8.20 14.31
CA GLN A 89 8.76 -8.77 13.06
C GLN A 89 9.77 -8.57 11.91
N GLU A 90 10.32 -7.37 11.75
CA GLU A 90 11.31 -7.09 10.70
C GLU A 90 12.60 -7.88 10.90
N ARG A 91 13.03 -8.11 12.15
CA ARG A 91 14.18 -8.96 12.45
C ARG A 91 13.93 -10.41 12.03
N GLN A 92 12.73 -10.93 12.31
CA GLN A 92 12.34 -12.28 11.91
C GLN A 92 12.29 -12.41 10.38
N GLU A 93 11.64 -11.47 9.69
CA GLU A 93 11.56 -11.45 8.22
C GLU A 93 12.95 -11.50 7.56
N ARG A 94 13.93 -10.75 8.11
CA ARG A 94 15.32 -10.79 7.62
C ARG A 94 15.98 -12.16 7.80
N GLN A 95 15.80 -12.80 8.96
CA GLN A 95 16.37 -14.13 9.24
C GLN A 95 15.81 -15.23 8.34
N PHE A 96 14.58 -15.09 7.83
CA PHE A 96 13.97 -16.07 6.91
C PHE A 96 14.32 -15.85 5.44
N THR A 97 14.90 -14.69 5.10
CA THR A 97 15.24 -14.34 3.70
C THR A 97 16.71 -14.61 3.38
N GLU A 98 17.52 -14.92 4.40
CA GLU A 98 18.91 -15.39 4.32
C GLU A 98 18.98 -16.93 4.23
#